data_AF-A0A1W0WNL1-F1
#
_entry.id   AF-A0A1W0WNL1-F1
#
_cell.length_a   1.000
_cell.length_b   1.000
_cell.length_c   1.000
_cell.angle_alpha   90.00
_cell.angle_beta   90.00
_cell.angle_gamma   90.00
#
_symmetry.space_group_name_H-M   'P 1'
#
loop_
_entity.id
_entity.type
_entity.pdbx_description
1 polymer ?
#
loop_
_entity_poly.entity_id
_entity_poly.type
_entity_poly.pdbx_seq_one_letter_code
_entity_poly.pdbx_strand_id
1 'polypeptide(L)'
;MASGDAQNIPIDIHLGQLSDWIVTRRHCPKDWIVNLQKIREKLAVLYPAVLTALPNLSVETEGLPQLASELTYLHCKTLSQALADTTEHGGKNLLGQYQSSVMKDLAEVLKLYEKDSIYLAETAQVLYRNITYDVPFLKKQMQKLDQTAAELSKKRTDSLKSATDFRDQYQKECASLHRWGCQAFSSGVDIRDELLTGAKILPQLYDNIATKTAVLEKVCRYVEEFITAVHKGEWVKDQSGKSIFAFIYII
;
A
#
# COMPACT_ATOMS: atom_id res chain seq x y z
N MET A 1 -7.62 -57.81 35.25
CA MET A 1 -7.33 -56.55 34.51
C MET A 1 -6.87 -55.53 35.53
N ALA A 2 -5.66 -55.01 35.34
CA ALA A 2 -4.97 -54.22 36.35
C ALA A 2 -5.69 -52.88 36.55
N SER A 3 -5.80 -52.45 37.80
CA SER A 3 -6.49 -51.24 38.26
C SER A 3 -5.95 -49.91 37.69
N GLY A 4 -4.87 -49.95 36.88
CA GLY A 4 -4.29 -48.78 36.22
C GLY A 4 -4.94 -48.42 34.87
N ASP A 5 -5.52 -49.39 34.14
CA ASP A 5 -5.99 -49.14 32.76
C ASP A 5 -7.32 -48.36 32.71
N ALA A 6 -8.11 -48.40 33.79
CA ALA A 6 -9.39 -47.70 33.87
C ALA A 6 -9.27 -46.18 34.14
N GLN A 7 -8.09 -45.69 34.56
CA GLN A 7 -7.87 -44.27 34.87
C GLN A 7 -7.43 -43.43 33.65
N ASN A 8 -6.99 -44.07 32.57
CA ASN A 8 -6.45 -43.41 31.37
C ASN A 8 -7.36 -43.57 30.14
N ILE A 9 -8.68 -43.62 30.35
CA ILE A 9 -9.63 -43.68 29.24
C ILE A 9 -9.74 -42.28 28.63
N PRO A 10 -9.44 -42.10 27.32
CA PRO A 10 -9.57 -40.81 26.66
C PRO A 10 -11.04 -40.38 26.67
N ILE A 11 -11.29 -39.16 27.11
CA ILE A 11 -12.63 -38.55 27.08
C ILE A 11 -12.69 -37.62 25.89
N ASP A 12 -13.57 -37.93 24.94
CA ASP A 12 -13.89 -37.03 23.84
C ASP A 12 -14.99 -36.05 24.27
N ILE A 13 -14.75 -34.76 24.07
CA ILE A 13 -15.65 -33.68 24.46
C ILE A 13 -15.75 -32.73 23.28
N HIS A 14 -16.97 -32.53 22.79
CA HIS A 14 -17.23 -31.52 21.76
C HIS A 14 -16.86 -30.13 22.29
N LEU A 15 -16.02 -29.39 21.56
CA LEU A 15 -15.46 -28.11 22.01
C LEU A 15 -16.53 -27.10 22.43
N GLY A 16 -17.62 -26.99 21.67
CA GLY A 16 -18.73 -26.07 21.98
C GLY A 16 -19.51 -26.45 23.26
N GLN A 17 -19.32 -27.65 23.78
CA GLN A 17 -19.91 -28.13 25.04
C GLN A 17 -18.89 -28.22 26.18
N LEU A 18 -17.63 -27.84 25.95
CA LEU A 18 -16.56 -28.04 26.93
C LEU A 18 -16.83 -27.30 28.25
N SER A 19 -17.26 -26.04 28.18
CA SER A 19 -17.60 -25.25 29.38
C SER A 19 -18.77 -25.88 30.16
N ASP A 20 -19.84 -26.27 29.46
CA ASP A 20 -21.00 -26.94 30.06
C ASP A 20 -20.63 -28.31 30.64
N TRP A 21 -19.74 -29.05 29.99
CA TRP A 21 -19.23 -30.34 30.45
C TRP A 21 -18.47 -30.18 31.77
N ILE A 22 -17.57 -29.18 31.87
CA ILE A 22 -16.82 -28.85 33.09
C ILE A 22 -17.78 -28.58 34.26
N VAL A 23 -18.84 -27.79 34.01
CA VAL A 23 -19.84 -27.46 35.05
C VAL A 23 -20.70 -28.69 35.42
N THR A 24 -21.16 -29.45 34.43
CA THR A 24 -22.03 -30.63 34.64
C THR A 24 -21.33 -31.73 35.44
N ARG A 25 -20.01 -31.89 35.24
CA ARG A 25 -19.16 -32.82 35.99
C ARG A 25 -18.69 -32.27 37.33
N ARG A 26 -19.11 -31.06 37.72
CA ARG A 26 -18.76 -30.38 38.98
C ARG A 26 -17.27 -30.09 39.13
N HIS A 27 -16.55 -29.92 38.02
CA HIS A 27 -15.18 -29.38 38.05
C HIS A 27 -15.18 -27.88 38.32
N CYS A 28 -16.26 -27.19 37.97
CA CYS A 28 -16.46 -25.76 38.22
C CYS A 28 -17.94 -25.53 38.64
N PRO A 29 -18.24 -24.60 39.56
CA PRO A 29 -19.60 -24.39 40.03
C PRO A 29 -20.44 -23.66 38.98
N LYS A 30 -21.77 -23.79 39.06
CA LYS A 30 -22.70 -23.19 38.07
C LYS A 30 -22.65 -21.66 38.04
N ASP A 31 -22.33 -21.02 39.15
CA ASP A 31 -22.21 -19.57 39.32
C ASP A 31 -20.81 -19.05 39.00
N TRP A 32 -19.96 -19.83 38.33
CA TRP A 32 -18.59 -19.45 37.98
C TRP A 32 -18.52 -18.11 37.22
N ILE A 33 -19.52 -17.76 36.40
CA ILE A 33 -19.58 -16.47 35.69
C ILE A 33 -19.67 -15.30 36.68
N VAL A 34 -20.46 -15.43 37.74
CA VAL A 34 -20.59 -14.41 38.79
C VAL A 34 -19.29 -14.28 39.57
N ASN A 35 -18.62 -15.40 39.84
CA ASN A 35 -17.34 -15.37 40.54
C ASN A 35 -16.21 -14.84 39.65
N LEU A 36 -16.24 -15.14 38.35
CA LEU A 36 -15.34 -14.56 37.36
C LEU A 36 -15.52 -13.04 37.28
N GLN A 37 -16.76 -12.55 37.33
CA GLN A 37 -17.03 -11.11 37.31
C GLN A 37 -16.36 -10.38 38.49
N LYS A 38 -16.43 -10.95 39.70
CA LYS A 38 -15.73 -10.41 40.89
C LYS A 38 -14.22 -10.40 40.69
N ILE A 39 -13.66 -11.43 40.05
CA ILE A 39 -12.23 -11.49 39.74
C ILE A 39 -11.85 -10.39 38.74
N ARG A 40 -12.67 -10.18 37.71
CA ARG A 40 -12.46 -9.12 36.70
C ARG A 40 -12.53 -7.73 37.30
N GLU A 41 -13.44 -7.50 38.25
CA GLU A 41 -13.51 -6.22 38.98
C GLU A 41 -12.24 -5.97 39.79
N LYS A 42 -11.71 -6.99 40.48
CA LYS A 42 -10.41 -6.89 41.19
C LYS A 42 -9.26 -6.63 40.22
N LEU A 43 -9.25 -7.32 39.07
CA LEU A 43 -8.24 -7.12 38.02
C LEU A 43 -8.29 -5.72 37.41
N ALA A 44 -9.48 -5.14 37.21
CA ALA A 44 -9.62 -3.80 36.65
C ALA A 44 -8.92 -2.73 37.51
N VAL A 45 -8.95 -2.88 38.83
CA VAL A 45 -8.25 -1.98 39.77
C VAL A 45 -6.75 -2.30 39.85
N LEU A 46 -6.38 -3.59 39.82
CA LEU A 46 -5.00 -4.04 40.00
C LEU A 46 -4.12 -3.83 38.76
N TYR A 47 -4.68 -3.94 37.55
CA TYR A 47 -3.89 -3.99 36.32
C TYR A 47 -2.99 -2.75 36.09
N PRO A 48 -3.45 -1.51 36.29
CA PRO A 48 -2.59 -0.33 36.16
C PRO A 48 -1.38 -0.35 37.11
N ALA A 49 -1.57 -0.86 38.34
CA ALA A 49 -0.48 -0.99 39.31
C ALA A 49 0.53 -2.07 38.88
N VAL A 50 0.06 -3.17 38.28
CA VAL A 50 0.93 -4.21 37.72
C VAL A 50 1.77 -3.66 36.57
N LEU A 51 1.18 -2.89 35.65
CA LEU A 51 1.92 -2.26 34.55
C LEU A 51 2.93 -1.24 35.05
N THR A 52 2.61 -0.50 36.11
CA THR A 52 3.55 0.45 36.73
C THR A 52 4.73 -0.26 37.39
N ALA A 53 4.48 -1.42 38.01
CA ALA A 53 5.50 -2.29 38.60
C ALA A 53 6.37 -3.02 37.54
N LEU A 54 5.93 -3.05 36.29
CA LEU A 54 6.62 -3.67 35.16
C LEU A 54 6.83 -2.65 34.02
N PRO A 55 7.62 -1.58 34.22
CA PRO A 55 7.73 -0.48 33.26
C PRO A 55 8.36 -0.89 31.91
N ASN A 56 9.12 -1.98 31.89
CA ASN A 56 9.78 -2.50 30.69
C ASN A 56 8.95 -3.57 29.96
N LEU A 57 7.79 -3.95 30.51
CA LEU A 57 6.91 -4.93 29.91
C LEU A 57 6.13 -4.29 28.77
N SER A 58 6.44 -4.67 27.53
CA SER A 58 5.62 -4.28 26.40
C SER A 58 4.44 -5.24 26.27
N VAL A 59 3.25 -4.70 26.49
CA VAL A 59 1.97 -5.42 26.39
C VAL A 59 1.83 -6.12 25.03
N GLU A 60 2.29 -5.47 23.96
CA GLU A 60 2.20 -6.00 22.59
C GLU A 60 3.15 -7.17 22.34
N THR A 61 4.41 -7.08 22.78
CA THR A 61 5.40 -8.14 22.54
C THR A 61 5.13 -9.37 23.40
N GLU A 62 4.55 -9.18 24.58
CA GLU A 62 4.22 -10.25 25.53
C GLU A 62 2.83 -10.85 25.30
N GLY A 63 2.10 -10.39 24.27
CA GLY A 63 0.76 -10.88 23.95
C GLY A 63 -0.28 -10.61 25.04
N LEU A 64 -0.06 -9.58 25.85
CA LEU A 64 -0.99 -9.16 26.89
C LEU A 64 -2.08 -8.26 26.29
N PRO A 65 -3.31 -8.31 26.83
CA PRO A 65 -4.37 -7.41 26.39
C PRO A 65 -4.15 -5.99 26.92
N GLN A 66 -4.54 -4.99 26.14
CA GLN A 66 -4.49 -3.59 26.58
C GLN A 66 -5.55 -3.29 27.66
N LEU A 67 -6.69 -3.96 27.60
CA LEU A 67 -7.81 -3.75 28.51
C LEU A 67 -7.79 -4.80 29.62
N ALA A 68 -7.95 -4.36 30.88
CA ALA A 68 -8.04 -5.25 32.03
C ALA A 68 -9.20 -6.27 31.92
N SER A 69 -10.28 -5.90 31.23
CA SER A 69 -11.45 -6.76 31.00
C SER A 69 -11.17 -7.98 30.13
N GLU A 70 -10.06 -7.98 29.40
CA GLU A 70 -9.63 -9.06 28.51
C GLU A 70 -8.54 -9.94 29.14
N LEU A 71 -8.06 -9.58 30.34
CA LEU A 71 -7.15 -10.43 31.10
C LEU A 71 -7.83 -11.74 31.47
N THR A 72 -7.05 -12.81 31.41
CA THR A 72 -7.48 -14.17 31.76
C THR A 72 -6.51 -14.71 32.79
N TYR A 73 -6.84 -15.85 33.38
CA TYR A 73 -5.94 -16.57 34.27
C TYR A 73 -4.52 -16.76 33.69
N LEU A 74 -4.39 -17.09 32.40
CA LEU A 74 -3.09 -17.30 31.77
C LEU A 74 -2.27 -16.01 31.73
N HIS A 75 -2.89 -14.88 31.40
CA HIS A 75 -2.24 -13.58 31.45
C HIS A 75 -1.79 -13.23 32.88
N CYS A 76 -2.62 -13.51 33.89
CA CYS A 76 -2.25 -13.30 35.30
C CYS A 76 -1.05 -14.15 35.72
N LYS A 77 -0.92 -15.37 35.20
CA LYS A 77 0.27 -16.22 35.43
C LYS A 77 1.53 -15.62 34.82
N THR A 78 1.47 -15.19 33.57
CA THR A 78 2.60 -14.52 32.89
C THR A 78 3.02 -13.27 33.65
N LEU A 79 2.07 -12.42 34.03
CA LEU A 79 2.33 -11.21 34.82
C LEU A 79 2.93 -11.53 36.19
N SER A 80 2.48 -12.60 36.83
CA SER A 80 3.02 -13.02 38.13
C SER A 80 4.46 -13.52 38.02
N GLN A 81 4.79 -14.24 36.93
CA GLN A 81 6.16 -14.64 36.63
C GLN A 81 7.04 -13.42 36.38
N ALA A 82 6.61 -12.49 35.51
CA ALA A 82 7.36 -11.27 35.22
C ALA A 82 7.62 -10.40 36.47
N LEU A 83 6.63 -10.28 37.37
CA LEU A 83 6.81 -9.60 38.66
C LEU A 83 7.80 -10.34 39.56
N ALA A 84 7.75 -11.66 39.60
CA ALA A 84 8.65 -12.46 40.44
C ALA A 84 10.11 -12.38 39.97
N ASP A 85 10.35 -12.22 38.68
CA ASP A 85 11.69 -12.07 38.09
C ASP A 85 12.30 -10.70 38.37
N THR A 86 11.49 -9.72 38.79
CA THR A 86 11.97 -8.40 39.22
C THR A 86 12.50 -8.45 40.66
N THR A 87 13.69 -7.89 40.89
CA THR A 87 14.35 -7.88 42.21
C THR A 87 13.53 -7.18 43.31
N GLU A 88 12.72 -6.19 42.93
CA GLU A 88 11.86 -5.42 43.85
C GLU A 88 10.60 -6.20 44.32
N HIS A 89 10.14 -7.18 43.55
CA HIS A 89 8.82 -7.78 43.74
C HIS A 89 8.84 -9.30 43.97
N GLY A 90 9.93 -9.98 43.62
CA GLY A 90 10.13 -11.41 43.86
C GLY A 90 10.43 -11.81 45.31
N GLY A 91 10.77 -10.84 46.18
CA GLY A 91 11.14 -11.09 47.57
C GLY A 91 10.02 -11.72 48.39
N LYS A 92 10.31 -12.86 49.05
CA LYS A 92 9.43 -13.54 50.02
C LYS A 92 9.94 -13.36 51.45
N ASN A 93 9.05 -13.34 52.43
CA ASN A 93 9.41 -13.40 53.85
C ASN A 93 9.70 -14.85 54.29
N LEU A 94 10.14 -15.04 55.55
CA LEU A 94 10.44 -16.37 56.12
C LEU A 94 9.24 -17.35 56.10
N LEU A 95 8.01 -16.82 55.97
CA LEU A 95 6.78 -17.60 55.87
C LEU A 95 6.38 -17.87 54.40
N GLY A 96 7.23 -17.54 53.43
CA GLY A 96 7.00 -17.76 52.00
C GLY A 96 6.01 -16.80 51.36
N GLN A 97 5.59 -15.74 52.05
CA GLN A 97 4.68 -14.72 51.51
C GLN A 97 5.46 -13.63 50.78
N TYR A 98 4.96 -13.19 49.63
CA TYR A 98 5.54 -12.05 48.90
C TYR A 98 5.53 -10.79 49.77
N GLN A 99 6.52 -9.93 49.61
CA GLN A 99 6.62 -8.67 50.36
C GLN A 99 5.91 -7.51 49.63
N SER A 100 6.01 -7.48 48.29
CA SER A 100 5.33 -6.49 47.43
C SER A 100 3.80 -6.59 47.53
N SER A 101 3.13 -5.45 47.69
CA SER A 101 1.66 -5.36 47.71
C SER A 101 1.05 -5.83 46.40
N VAL A 102 1.56 -5.35 45.27
CA VAL A 102 1.09 -5.72 43.91
C VAL A 102 1.20 -7.22 43.69
N MET A 103 2.30 -7.83 44.11
CA MET A 103 2.48 -9.29 43.98
C MET A 103 1.54 -10.08 44.90
N LYS A 104 1.26 -9.60 46.12
CA LYS A 104 0.26 -10.21 47.01
C LYS A 104 -1.14 -10.15 46.38
N ASP A 105 -1.53 -9.00 45.84
CA ASP A 105 -2.85 -8.80 45.25
C ASP A 105 -3.05 -9.65 44.00
N LEU A 106 -2.01 -9.78 43.16
CA LEU A 106 -2.04 -10.66 41.99
C LEU A 106 -2.06 -12.14 42.39
N ALA A 107 -1.30 -12.53 43.41
CA ALA A 107 -1.34 -13.90 43.94
C ALA A 107 -2.72 -14.24 44.54
N GLU A 108 -3.40 -13.28 45.15
CA GLU A 108 -4.79 -13.45 45.60
C GLU A 108 -5.75 -13.63 44.41
N VAL A 109 -5.60 -12.84 43.35
CA VAL A 109 -6.39 -13.03 42.11
C VAL A 109 -6.20 -14.43 41.54
N LEU A 110 -4.96 -14.93 41.47
CA LEU A 110 -4.67 -16.30 41.02
C LEU A 110 -5.35 -17.34 41.91
N LYS A 111 -5.33 -17.16 43.24
CA LYS A 111 -6.06 -18.03 44.18
C LYS A 111 -7.56 -18.00 43.95
N LEU A 112 -8.15 -16.84 43.63
CA LEU A 112 -9.58 -16.75 43.32
C LEU A 112 -9.93 -17.50 42.03
N TYR A 113 -9.08 -17.45 41.01
CA TYR A 113 -9.24 -18.24 39.79
C TYR A 113 -9.14 -19.74 40.05
N GLU A 114 -8.15 -20.16 40.85
CA GLU A 114 -7.86 -21.56 41.16
C GLU A 114 -8.89 -22.16 42.12
N LYS A 115 -9.44 -21.35 43.02
CA LYS A 115 -10.57 -21.73 43.86
C LYS A 115 -11.74 -22.09 42.96
N ASP A 116 -12.29 -23.29 43.19
CA ASP A 116 -13.43 -23.84 42.45
C ASP A 116 -13.17 -23.95 40.91
N SER A 117 -11.89 -23.94 40.51
CA SER A 117 -11.40 -24.07 39.13
C SER A 117 -12.07 -23.15 38.11
N ILE A 118 -12.35 -21.91 38.47
CA ILE A 118 -12.96 -20.90 37.57
C ILE A 118 -12.14 -20.72 36.29
N TYR A 119 -10.81 -20.79 36.39
CA TYR A 119 -9.93 -20.69 35.23
C TYR A 119 -10.21 -21.74 34.15
N LEU A 120 -10.68 -22.95 34.50
CA LEU A 120 -10.99 -23.99 33.52
C LEU A 120 -12.18 -23.59 32.65
N ALA A 121 -13.24 -23.06 33.27
CA ALA A 121 -14.44 -22.64 32.57
C ALA A 121 -14.18 -21.41 31.67
N GLU A 122 -13.42 -20.43 32.16
CA GLU A 122 -13.00 -19.27 31.34
C GLU A 122 -12.12 -19.71 30.17
N THR A 123 -11.11 -20.56 30.42
CA THR A 123 -10.19 -21.03 29.37
C THR A 123 -10.93 -21.82 28.30
N ALA A 124 -11.90 -22.66 28.68
CA ALA A 124 -12.75 -23.37 27.73
C ALA A 124 -13.56 -22.40 26.83
N GLN A 125 -14.12 -21.34 27.43
CA GLN A 125 -14.87 -20.33 26.67
C GLN A 125 -13.96 -19.54 25.70
N VAL A 126 -12.78 -19.14 26.16
CA VAL A 126 -11.77 -18.45 25.33
C VAL A 126 -11.30 -19.36 24.20
N LEU A 127 -11.01 -20.62 24.49
CA LEU A 127 -10.60 -21.61 23.48
C LEU A 127 -11.67 -21.79 22.41
N TYR A 128 -12.93 -21.95 22.82
CA TYR A 128 -14.06 -22.05 21.89
C TYR A 128 -14.17 -20.81 21.01
N ARG A 129 -14.08 -19.60 21.59
CA ARG A 129 -14.12 -18.34 20.83
C ARG A 129 -12.98 -18.25 19.82
N ASN A 130 -11.76 -18.55 20.26
CA ASN A 130 -10.57 -18.48 19.43
C ASN A 130 -10.68 -19.41 18.22
N ILE A 131 -11.09 -20.66 18.44
CA ILE A 131 -11.17 -21.66 17.37
C ILE A 131 -12.35 -21.38 16.43
N THR A 132 -13.50 -20.97 16.98
CA THR A 132 -14.75 -20.85 16.20
C THR A 132 -14.84 -19.54 15.44
N TYR A 133 -14.31 -18.45 16.01
CA TYR A 133 -14.52 -17.10 15.48
C TYR A 133 -13.20 -16.38 15.18
N ASP A 134 -12.31 -16.25 16.15
CA ASP A 134 -11.16 -15.34 16.03
C ASP A 134 -10.15 -15.84 15.00
N VAL A 135 -9.75 -17.12 15.06
CA VAL A 135 -8.80 -17.71 14.10
C VAL A 135 -9.37 -17.70 12.66
N PRO A 136 -10.62 -18.13 12.40
CA PRO A 136 -11.21 -18.02 11.07
C PRO A 136 -11.28 -16.59 10.55
N PHE A 137 -11.62 -15.63 11.41
CA PHE A 137 -11.67 -14.22 11.06
C PHE A 137 -10.29 -13.68 10.69
N LEU A 138 -9.28 -13.95 11.51
CA LEU A 138 -7.89 -13.55 11.25
C LEU A 138 -7.35 -14.17 9.96
N LYS A 139 -7.62 -15.47 9.70
CA LYS A 139 -7.26 -16.12 8.43
C LYS A 139 -7.86 -15.41 7.22
N LYS A 140 -9.15 -15.02 7.29
CA LYS A 140 -9.79 -14.26 6.21
C LYS A 140 -9.17 -12.88 6.03
N GLN A 141 -8.79 -12.20 7.11
CA GLN A 141 -8.10 -10.92 7.02
C GLN A 141 -6.71 -11.05 6.40
N MET A 142 -5.93 -12.05 6.80
CA MET A 142 -4.61 -12.34 6.21
C MET A 142 -4.73 -12.56 4.70
N GLN A 143 -5.67 -13.40 4.27
CA GLN A 143 -5.89 -13.66 2.85
C GLN A 143 -6.21 -12.38 2.05
N LYS A 144 -7.02 -11.47 2.61
CA LYS A 144 -7.33 -10.17 1.97
C LYS A 144 -6.10 -9.28 1.86
N LEU A 145 -5.29 -9.24 2.92
CA LEU A 145 -4.05 -8.46 2.94
C LEU A 145 -3.05 -9.00 1.92
N ASP A 146 -2.87 -10.32 1.84
CA ASP A 146 -2.00 -10.97 0.87
C ASP A 146 -2.44 -10.67 -0.57
N GLN A 147 -3.75 -10.77 -0.85
CA GLN A 147 -4.30 -10.40 -2.15
C GLN A 147 -4.03 -8.93 -2.49
N THR A 148 -4.29 -8.02 -1.55
CA THR A 148 -4.05 -6.58 -1.72
C THR A 148 -2.57 -6.28 -1.95
N ALA A 149 -1.68 -6.94 -1.21
CA ALA A 149 -0.24 -6.79 -1.38
C ALA A 149 0.22 -7.26 -2.77
N ALA A 150 -0.31 -8.38 -3.27
CA ALA A 150 -0.01 -8.87 -4.61
C ALA A 150 -0.49 -7.90 -5.71
N GLU A 151 -1.71 -7.38 -5.59
CA GLU A 151 -2.26 -6.38 -6.51
C GLU A 151 -1.45 -5.09 -6.55
N LEU A 152 -1.05 -4.58 -5.38
CA LEU A 152 -0.20 -3.39 -5.26
C LEU A 152 1.21 -3.63 -5.84
N SER A 153 1.79 -4.80 -5.61
CA SER A 153 3.09 -5.17 -6.18
C SER A 153 3.06 -5.21 -7.71
N LYS A 154 1.99 -5.80 -8.28
CA LYS A 154 1.77 -5.79 -9.74
C LYS A 154 1.60 -4.37 -10.27
N LYS A 155 0.74 -3.57 -9.64
CA LYS A 155 0.50 -2.16 -10.03
C LYS A 155 1.79 -1.33 -9.98
N ARG A 156 2.65 -1.56 -8.98
CA ARG A 156 3.95 -0.92 -8.87
C ARG A 156 4.84 -1.26 -10.07
N THR A 157 4.90 -2.55 -10.42
CA THR A 157 5.71 -3.03 -11.55
C THR A 157 5.23 -2.46 -12.88
N ASP A 158 3.92 -2.49 -13.12
CA ASP A 158 3.31 -1.94 -14.34
C ASP A 158 3.51 -0.42 -14.45
N SER A 159 3.41 0.30 -13.32
CA SER A 159 3.67 1.74 -13.26
C SER A 159 5.14 2.08 -13.53
N LEU A 160 6.07 1.30 -12.99
CA LEU A 160 7.50 1.49 -13.22
C LEU A 160 7.87 1.23 -14.69
N LYS A 161 7.29 0.19 -15.28
CA LYS A 161 7.46 -0.10 -16.70
C LYS A 161 6.92 1.04 -17.56
N SER A 162 5.69 1.50 -17.29
CA SER A 162 5.06 2.62 -18.00
C SER A 162 5.90 3.90 -17.90
N ALA A 163 6.43 4.21 -16.71
CA ALA A 163 7.30 5.37 -16.51
C ALA A 163 8.61 5.27 -17.32
N THR A 164 9.15 4.06 -17.45
CA THR A 164 10.34 3.81 -18.28
C THR A 164 10.00 3.97 -19.77
N ASP A 165 8.89 3.37 -20.22
CA ASP A 165 8.43 3.48 -21.60
C ASP A 165 8.18 4.94 -22.00
N PHE A 166 7.54 5.74 -21.14
CA PHE A 166 7.33 7.17 -21.38
C PHE A 166 8.63 7.96 -21.43
N ARG A 167 9.60 7.64 -20.55
CA ARG A 167 10.92 8.28 -20.56
C ARG A 167 11.65 7.96 -21.86
N ASP A 168 11.67 6.70 -22.28
CA ASP A 168 12.35 6.26 -23.49
C ASP A 168 11.68 6.86 -24.73
N GLN A 169 10.36 6.95 -24.75
CA GLN A 169 9.62 7.63 -25.83
C GLN A 169 9.97 9.11 -25.89
N TYR A 170 9.95 9.82 -24.74
CA TYR A 170 10.34 11.22 -24.66
C TYR A 170 11.76 11.43 -25.18
N GLN A 171 12.72 10.60 -24.76
CA GLN A 171 14.11 10.70 -25.24
C GLN A 171 14.23 10.46 -26.74
N LYS A 172 13.49 9.49 -27.30
CA LYS A 172 13.44 9.25 -28.76
C LYS A 172 12.88 10.46 -29.51
N GLU A 173 11.80 11.05 -29.02
CA GLU A 173 11.19 12.24 -29.62
C GLU A 173 12.16 13.44 -29.57
N CYS A 174 12.80 13.69 -28.44
CA CYS A 174 13.82 14.75 -28.33
C CYS A 174 15.01 14.51 -29.27
N ALA A 175 15.52 13.28 -29.36
CA ALA A 175 16.59 12.93 -30.29
C ALA A 175 16.17 13.12 -31.76
N SER A 176 14.89 12.85 -32.08
CA SER A 176 14.35 13.11 -33.41
C SER A 176 14.35 14.61 -33.73
N LEU A 177 13.88 15.46 -32.81
CA LEU A 177 13.90 16.92 -32.96
C LEU A 177 15.32 17.45 -33.17
N HIS A 178 16.30 16.87 -32.47
CA HIS A 178 17.70 17.21 -32.68
C HIS A 178 18.16 17.00 -34.12
N ARG A 179 17.75 15.88 -34.74
CA ARG A 179 18.05 15.60 -36.16
C ARG A 179 17.43 16.64 -37.11
N TRP A 180 16.29 17.21 -36.75
CA TRP A 180 15.61 18.26 -37.53
C TRP A 180 16.22 19.66 -37.33
N GLY A 181 17.33 19.76 -36.60
CA GLY A 181 18.10 21.00 -36.45
C GLY A 181 17.86 21.74 -35.13
N CYS A 182 17.04 21.20 -34.22
CA CYS A 182 16.88 21.78 -32.88
C CYS A 182 18.11 21.46 -32.01
N GLN A 183 18.78 22.49 -31.49
CA GLN A 183 20.00 22.35 -30.70
C GLN A 183 19.74 22.15 -29.20
N ALA A 184 18.51 22.38 -28.72
CA ALA A 184 18.13 22.34 -27.31
C ALA A 184 18.50 21.05 -26.58
N PHE A 185 18.48 19.90 -27.27
CA PHE A 185 18.75 18.59 -26.65
C PHE A 185 20.17 18.45 -26.08
N SER A 186 21.15 19.14 -26.64
CA SER A 186 22.57 19.05 -26.22
C SER A 186 22.98 20.17 -25.24
N SER A 187 22.13 21.19 -25.10
CA SER A 187 22.52 22.50 -24.55
C SER A 187 21.76 22.88 -23.28
N GLY A 188 20.75 22.10 -22.87
CA GLY A 188 19.90 22.41 -21.71
C GLY A 188 18.92 23.57 -21.94
N VAL A 189 18.64 23.91 -23.20
CA VAL A 189 17.66 24.95 -23.57
C VAL A 189 16.26 24.33 -23.61
N ASP A 190 15.23 25.05 -23.18
CA ASP A 190 13.84 24.59 -23.30
C ASP A 190 13.47 24.45 -24.78
N ILE A 191 13.13 23.22 -25.19
CA ILE A 191 12.70 22.88 -26.56
C ILE A 191 11.55 23.79 -27.01
N ARG A 192 10.64 24.14 -26.08
CA ARG A 192 9.52 25.03 -26.37
C ARG A 192 9.99 26.42 -26.79
N ASP A 193 10.96 26.98 -26.08
CA ASP A 193 11.48 28.32 -26.36
C ASP A 193 12.26 28.38 -27.66
N GLU A 194 13.02 27.32 -27.98
CA GLU A 194 13.71 27.21 -29.27
C GLU A 194 12.71 27.15 -30.43
N LEU A 195 11.69 26.28 -30.33
CA LEU A 195 10.65 26.17 -31.36
C LEU A 195 9.88 27.47 -31.56
N LEU A 196 9.50 28.15 -30.47
CA LEU A 196 8.82 29.45 -30.53
C LEU A 196 9.70 30.53 -31.14
N THR A 197 11.02 30.49 -30.91
CA THR A 197 11.96 31.44 -31.51
C THR A 197 12.15 31.16 -32.99
N GLY A 198 12.30 29.89 -33.38
CA GLY A 198 12.37 29.49 -34.80
C GLY A 198 11.11 29.89 -35.58
N ALA A 199 9.93 29.73 -34.98
CA ALA A 199 8.67 30.14 -35.60
C ALA A 199 8.60 31.64 -35.93
N LYS A 200 9.27 32.51 -35.16
CA LYS A 200 9.31 33.96 -35.42
C LYS A 200 10.08 34.33 -36.69
N ILE A 201 10.95 33.45 -37.19
CA ILE A 201 11.76 33.69 -38.39
C ILE A 201 10.96 33.37 -39.66
N LEU A 202 9.90 32.57 -39.56
CA LEU A 202 9.09 32.10 -40.70
C LEU A 202 8.50 33.24 -41.54
N PRO A 203 7.90 34.33 -40.99
CA PRO A 203 7.34 35.40 -41.80
C PRO A 203 8.38 36.05 -42.72
N GLN A 204 9.55 36.38 -42.18
CA GLN A 204 10.65 36.97 -42.97
C GLN A 204 11.18 36.00 -44.03
N LEU A 205 11.24 34.71 -43.71
CA LEU A 205 11.62 33.69 -44.68
C LEU A 205 10.62 33.61 -45.83
N TYR A 206 9.32 33.60 -45.53
CA TYR A 206 8.26 33.58 -46.55
C TYR A 206 8.28 34.84 -47.42
N ASP A 207 8.46 36.03 -46.82
CA ASP A 207 8.59 37.29 -47.58
C ASP A 207 9.80 37.27 -48.51
N ASN A 208 10.94 36.73 -48.05
CA ASN A 208 12.15 36.61 -48.86
C ASN A 208 11.96 35.64 -50.02
N ILE A 209 11.34 34.48 -49.77
CA ILE A 209 10.98 33.52 -50.82
C ILE A 209 10.06 34.20 -51.83
N ALA A 210 8.95 34.81 -51.39
CA ALA A 210 7.99 35.49 -52.24
C ALA A 210 8.67 36.54 -53.13
N THR A 211 9.52 37.37 -52.53
CA THR A 211 10.29 38.41 -53.24
C THR A 211 11.23 37.81 -54.28
N LYS A 212 11.99 36.76 -53.92
CA LYS A 212 12.91 36.09 -54.86
C LYS A 212 12.19 35.35 -55.97
N THR A 213 11.02 34.80 -55.70
CA THR A 213 10.19 34.11 -56.70
C THR A 213 9.37 35.06 -57.56
N ALA A 214 9.22 36.33 -57.19
CA ALA A 214 8.47 37.32 -57.98
C ALA A 214 9.01 37.50 -59.41
N VAL A 215 10.32 37.25 -59.63
CA VAL A 215 10.90 37.26 -60.99
C VAL A 215 10.30 36.19 -61.90
N LEU A 216 9.83 35.07 -61.31
CA LEU A 216 9.20 33.98 -62.05
C LEU A 216 7.83 34.37 -62.58
N GLU A 217 7.17 35.40 -62.03
CA GLU A 217 5.89 35.90 -62.54
C GLU A 217 6.01 36.35 -63.99
N LYS A 218 7.13 37.01 -64.35
CA LYS A 218 7.39 37.40 -65.74
C LYS A 218 7.59 36.20 -66.65
N VAL A 219 8.20 35.13 -66.15
CA VAL A 219 8.41 33.88 -66.89
C VAL A 219 7.09 33.14 -67.07
N CYS A 220 6.27 33.03 -66.02
CA CYS A 220 4.93 32.45 -66.09
C CYS A 220 4.07 33.22 -67.09
N ARG A 221 4.04 34.56 -67.01
CA ARG A 221 3.30 35.40 -67.94
C ARG A 221 3.80 35.26 -69.38
N TYR A 222 5.12 35.21 -69.60
CA TYR A 222 5.68 34.95 -70.93
C TYR A 222 5.20 33.61 -71.50
N VAL A 223 5.21 32.55 -70.69
CA VAL A 223 4.74 31.22 -71.12
C VAL A 223 3.24 31.24 -71.40
N GLU A 224 2.43 31.90 -70.57
CA GLU A 224 0.98 32.05 -70.78
C GLU A 224 0.66 32.84 -72.05
N GLU A 225 1.36 33.95 -72.30
CA GLU A 225 1.24 34.76 -73.51
C GLU A 225 1.68 33.96 -74.75
N PHE A 226 2.80 33.24 -74.66
CA PHE A 226 3.28 32.36 -75.72
C PHE A 226 2.26 31.28 -76.07
N ILE A 227 1.73 30.56 -75.07
CA ILE A 227 0.71 29.53 -75.27
C ILE A 227 -0.55 30.14 -75.91
N THR A 228 -0.99 31.31 -75.43
CA THR A 228 -2.18 31.99 -75.96
C THR A 228 -1.98 32.44 -77.41
N ALA A 229 -0.82 33.01 -77.74
CA ALA A 229 -0.49 33.44 -79.10
C ALA A 229 -0.39 32.26 -80.08
N VAL A 230 0.23 31.15 -79.65
CA VAL A 230 0.27 29.90 -80.43
C VAL A 230 -1.13 29.34 -80.69
N HIS A 231 -2.02 29.38 -79.68
CA HIS A 231 -3.40 28.91 -79.84
C HIS A 231 -4.28 29.84 -80.69
N LYS A 232 -4.03 31.15 -80.69
CA LYS A 232 -4.80 32.14 -81.46
C LYS A 232 -4.27 32.40 -82.87
N GLY A 233 -3.06 31.94 -83.20
CA GLY A 233 -2.50 32.01 -84.56
C GLY A 233 -1.96 33.39 -84.96
N GLU A 234 -1.61 34.25 -84.00
CA GLU A 234 -1.16 35.64 -84.22
C GLU A 234 0.33 35.74 -84.63
N TRP A 235 0.70 35.09 -85.71
CA TRP A 235 2.05 35.17 -86.30
C TRP A 235 2.12 36.30 -87.34
N VAL A 236 3.11 37.19 -87.25
CA VAL A 236 3.29 38.30 -88.20
C VAL A 236 4.45 37.98 -89.15
N LYS A 237 4.33 38.30 -90.44
CA LYS A 237 5.42 38.07 -91.40
C LYS A 237 6.36 39.27 -91.45
N ASP A 238 7.67 39.02 -91.42
CA ASP A 238 8.67 40.08 -91.63
C ASP A 238 8.80 40.47 -93.10
N GLN A 239 9.63 41.48 -93.37
CA GLN A 239 9.88 41.99 -94.72
C GLN A 239 10.54 40.97 -95.68
N SER A 240 11.01 39.84 -95.16
CA SER A 240 11.54 38.69 -95.92
C SER A 240 10.55 37.50 -96.00
N GLY A 241 9.33 37.66 -95.48
CA GLY A 241 8.24 36.69 -95.59
C GLY A 241 8.28 35.55 -94.56
N LYS A 242 9.21 35.58 -93.59
CA LYS A 242 9.24 34.60 -92.49
C LYS A 242 8.30 35.05 -91.37
N SER A 243 7.51 34.10 -90.85
CA SER A 243 6.66 34.35 -89.68
C SER A 243 7.53 34.55 -88.44
N ILE A 244 7.43 35.73 -87.83
CA ILE A 244 8.06 36.09 -86.57
C ILE A 244 7.02 36.63 -85.58
N PHE A 245 7.41 36.58 -84.31
CA PHE A 245 6.63 37.08 -83.19
C PHE A 245 6.66 38.62 -83.19
N ALA A 246 5.50 39.28 -83.18
CA ALA A 246 5.44 40.74 -83.12
C ALA A 246 5.54 41.21 -81.66
N PHE A 247 6.66 41.86 -81.31
CA PHE A 247 6.71 42.69 -80.11
C PHE A 247 7.54 43.95 -80.38
N ILE A 248 6.87 45.11 -80.36
CA ILE A 248 7.50 46.42 -80.27
C ILE A 248 7.62 46.75 -78.77
N TYR A 249 8.87 46.89 -78.31
CA TYR A 249 9.31 47.49 -77.05
C TYR A 249 8.80 46.92 -75.72
N ILE A 250 9.63 46.10 -75.08
CA ILE A 250 9.88 46.19 -73.63
C ILE A 250 11.40 46.16 -73.44
N ILE A 251 11.99 47.35 -73.32
CA ILE A 251 13.17 47.59 -72.47
C ILE A 251 12.61 48.01 -71.12
#